data_AF-M5J4H7-F1
#
_entry.id   AF-M5J4H7-F1
#
_cell.length_a   1.000
_cell.length_b   1.000
_cell.length_c   1.000
_cell.angle_alpha   90.00
_cell.angle_beta   90.00
_cell.angle_gamma   90.00
#
_symmetry.space_group_name_H-M   'P 1'
#
loop_
_entity.id
_entity.type
_entity.pdbx_description
1 polymer ?
#
loop_
_entity_poly.entity_id
_entity_poly.type
_entity_poly.pdbx_seq_one_letter_code
_entity_poly.pdbx_strand_id
1 'polypeptide(L)'
;MKENGLLLVNLGSPRSTSVADVRQYLAEFLGDPNVIEMPRWFWKPILHGMILRSRPAKSAQLYREIWTDAGSPLIVYTYNLTKKVRTLLPDWEVTMAMTYGQPTIASQITKLQQKCHHITVLPLFPHYSKSTTKSIIDQVAAVAPNATIIKRFGGDDAYIALLVNRINQLWTAGDYDQLFVSYHGLDQPRGSNHISMKVLSKRLMQAYEKFY
;
A
#
# COMPACT_ATOMS: atom_id res chain seq x y z
N MET A 1 -22.21 19.20 10.39
CA MET A 1 -21.43 18.53 9.32
C MET A 1 -20.15 19.31 9.12
N LYS A 2 -19.03 18.64 8.88
CA LYS A 2 -17.77 19.29 8.51
C LYS A 2 -17.83 19.67 7.03
N GLU A 3 -17.03 20.63 6.59
CA GLU A 3 -16.99 21.00 5.17
C GLU A 3 -16.24 19.94 4.35
N ASN A 4 -15.08 19.50 4.87
CA ASN A 4 -14.14 18.67 4.14
C ASN A 4 -13.94 17.30 4.80
N GLY A 5 -13.98 16.25 3.99
CA GLY A 5 -13.60 14.89 4.32
C GLY A 5 -12.31 14.48 3.60
N LEU A 6 -11.42 13.78 4.29
CA LEU A 6 -10.20 13.20 3.72
C LEU A 6 -10.22 11.68 3.89
N LEU A 7 -10.07 10.96 2.78
CA LEU A 7 -9.92 9.52 2.75
C LEU A 7 -8.48 9.15 2.39
N LEU A 8 -7.73 8.60 3.35
CA LEU A 8 -6.41 8.02 3.11
C LEU A 8 -6.57 6.58 2.62
N VAL A 9 -6.00 6.23 1.46
CA VAL A 9 -6.19 4.90 0.87
C VAL A 9 -4.86 4.17 0.71
N ASN A 10 -4.75 2.99 1.30
CA ASN A 10 -3.59 2.10 1.14
C ASN A 10 -3.99 0.79 0.45
N LEU A 11 -3.02 -0.08 0.12
CA LEU A 11 -3.28 -1.34 -0.58
C LEU A 11 -4.23 -2.25 0.21
N GLY A 12 -3.97 -2.39 1.50
CA GLY A 12 -4.64 -3.35 2.36
C GLY A 12 -3.82 -4.59 2.66
N SER A 13 -4.40 -5.45 3.48
CA SER A 13 -3.79 -6.67 4.00
C SER A 13 -4.91 -7.66 4.32
N PRO A 14 -4.63 -8.98 4.33
CA PRO A 14 -5.54 -9.97 4.88
C PRO A 14 -6.01 -9.59 6.29
N ARG A 15 -7.23 -10.01 6.65
CA ARG A 15 -7.82 -9.78 7.97
C ARG A 15 -7.04 -10.47 9.09
N SER A 16 -6.51 -11.66 8.81
CA SER A 16 -5.62 -12.39 9.69
C SER A 16 -4.62 -13.21 8.88
N THR A 17 -3.73 -13.91 9.57
CA THR A 17 -2.79 -14.87 8.98
C THR A 17 -3.42 -16.22 8.64
N SER A 18 -4.74 -16.37 8.79
CA SER A 18 -5.45 -17.59 8.41
C SER A 18 -5.40 -17.78 6.89
N VAL A 19 -5.32 -19.03 6.44
CA VAL A 19 -5.29 -19.33 5.00
C VAL A 19 -6.55 -18.84 4.30
N ALA A 20 -7.70 -18.86 4.98
CA ALA A 20 -8.97 -18.39 4.46
C ALA A 20 -8.97 -16.87 4.21
N ASP A 21 -8.51 -16.07 5.19
CA ASP A 21 -8.46 -14.61 5.05
C ASP A 21 -7.42 -14.18 4.01
N VAL A 22 -6.28 -14.87 3.95
CA VAL A 22 -5.25 -14.64 2.93
C VAL A 22 -5.78 -15.01 1.54
N ARG A 23 -6.55 -16.09 1.42
CA ARG A 23 -7.20 -16.48 0.17
C ARG A 23 -8.20 -15.43 -0.29
N GLN A 24 -9.01 -14.89 0.61
CA GLN A 24 -9.97 -13.83 0.29
C GLN A 24 -9.24 -12.57 -0.22
N TYR A 25 -8.24 -12.10 0.54
CA TYR A 25 -7.42 -10.96 0.13
C TYR A 25 -6.76 -11.17 -1.24
N LEU A 26 -6.16 -12.34 -1.48
CA LEU A 26 -5.54 -12.66 -2.75
C LEU A 26 -6.55 -12.73 -3.90
N ALA A 27 -7.78 -13.18 -3.64
CA ALA A 27 -8.83 -13.21 -4.65
C ALA A 27 -9.25 -11.80 -5.08
N GLU A 28 -9.34 -10.86 -4.14
CA GLU A 28 -9.62 -9.46 -4.42
C GLU A 28 -8.45 -8.79 -5.16
N PHE A 29 -7.23 -8.92 -4.63
CA PHE A 29 -6.04 -8.28 -5.20
C PHE A 29 -5.71 -8.80 -6.61
N LEU A 30 -5.62 -10.12 -6.78
CA LEU A 30 -5.28 -10.71 -8.08
C LEU A 30 -6.47 -10.74 -9.04
N GLY A 31 -7.70 -10.50 -8.55
CA GLY A 31 -8.89 -10.40 -9.39
C GLY A 31 -9.05 -9.04 -10.07
N ASP A 32 -8.27 -8.04 -9.66
CA ASP A 32 -8.32 -6.68 -10.19
C ASP A 32 -7.71 -6.61 -11.59
N PRO A 33 -8.45 -6.15 -12.63
CA PRO A 33 -7.93 -6.00 -13.98
C PRO A 33 -6.80 -4.97 -14.11
N ASN A 34 -6.65 -4.06 -13.14
CA ASN A 34 -5.54 -3.12 -13.10
C ASN A 34 -4.25 -3.75 -12.54
N VAL A 35 -4.36 -4.90 -11.85
CA VAL A 35 -3.23 -5.69 -11.33
C VAL A 35 -2.85 -6.78 -12.31
N ILE A 36 -3.82 -7.52 -12.85
CA ILE A 36 -3.59 -8.57 -13.84
C ILE A 36 -4.27 -8.17 -15.16
N GLU A 37 -3.45 -7.82 -16.15
CA GLU A 37 -3.89 -7.38 -17.48
C GLU A 37 -4.24 -8.55 -18.41
N MET A 38 -5.07 -9.48 -17.95
CA MET A 38 -5.55 -10.61 -18.74
C MET A 38 -7.07 -10.58 -18.86
N PRO A 39 -7.65 -11.08 -19.98
CA PRO A 39 -9.10 -11.18 -20.13
C PRO A 39 -9.73 -11.94 -18.95
N ARG A 40 -10.74 -11.32 -18.31
CA ARG A 40 -11.34 -11.84 -17.07
C ARG A 40 -11.85 -13.27 -17.18
N TRP A 41 -12.41 -13.64 -18.33
CA TRP A 41 -12.94 -14.98 -18.58
C TRP A 41 -11.84 -16.05 -18.63
N PHE A 42 -10.62 -15.67 -19.00
CA PHE A 42 -9.46 -16.56 -19.00
C PHE A 42 -8.75 -16.57 -17.65
N TRP A 43 -8.61 -15.40 -17.02
CA TRP A 43 -7.88 -15.28 -15.75
C TRP A 43 -8.65 -15.84 -14.55
N LYS A 44 -9.96 -15.60 -14.44
CA LYS A 44 -10.73 -16.05 -13.27
C LYS A 44 -10.67 -17.58 -13.04
N PRO A 45 -10.81 -18.44 -14.07
CA PRO A 45 -10.60 -19.88 -13.92
C PRO A 45 -9.21 -20.24 -13.39
N ILE A 46 -8.15 -19.58 -13.87
CA ILE A 46 -6.77 -19.82 -13.40
C ILE A 46 -6.60 -19.36 -11.95
N LEU A 47 -7.11 -18.18 -11.62
CA LEU A 47 -7.07 -17.61 -10.28
C LEU A 47 -7.75 -18.55 -9.27
N HIS A 48 -8.99 -18.95 -9.52
CA HIS A 48 -9.76 -19.78 -8.58
C HIS A 48 -9.38 -21.27 -8.64
N GLY A 49 -8.89 -21.75 -9.79
CA GLY A 49 -8.60 -23.16 -10.04
C GLY A 49 -7.17 -23.60 -9.75
N MET A 50 -6.17 -22.71 -9.85
CA MET A 50 -4.76 -23.04 -9.58
C MET A 50 -4.19 -22.17 -8.45
N ILE A 51 -4.27 -20.85 -8.60
CA ILE A 51 -3.53 -19.91 -7.75
C ILE A 51 -4.08 -19.93 -6.32
N LEU A 52 -5.38 -19.75 -6.15
CA LEU A 52 -6.00 -19.68 -4.83
C LEU A 52 -6.02 -21.03 -4.09
N ARG A 53 -5.70 -22.15 -4.75
CA ARG A 53 -5.63 -23.47 -4.10
C ARG A 53 -4.34 -23.68 -3.31
N SER A 54 -3.22 -23.17 -3.81
CA SER A 54 -1.88 -23.46 -3.26
C SER A 54 -1.17 -22.22 -2.71
N ARG A 55 -1.34 -21.06 -3.36
CA ARG A 55 -0.63 -19.81 -2.99
C ARG A 55 -1.00 -19.28 -1.60
N PRO A 56 -2.28 -19.31 -1.15
CA PRO A 56 -2.63 -18.73 0.14
C PRO A 56 -1.92 -19.37 1.33
N ALA A 57 -1.67 -20.68 1.30
CA ALA A 57 -0.96 -21.37 2.39
C ALA A 57 0.48 -20.86 2.55
N LYS A 58 1.18 -20.68 1.42
CA LYS A 58 2.53 -20.11 1.39
C LYS A 58 2.53 -18.65 1.82
N SER A 59 1.63 -17.83 1.28
CA SER A 59 1.49 -16.43 1.67
C SER A 59 1.14 -16.26 3.15
N ALA A 60 0.29 -17.15 3.71
CA ALA A 60 -0.06 -17.12 5.11
C ALA A 60 1.14 -17.36 6.04
N GLN A 61 2.12 -18.19 5.64
CA GLN A 61 3.37 -18.35 6.39
C GLN A 61 4.15 -17.04 6.43
N LEU A 62 4.33 -16.38 5.28
CA LEU A 62 5.02 -15.09 5.20
C LEU A 62 4.31 -14.00 6.01
N TYR A 63 2.97 -13.96 5.98
CA TYR A 63 2.23 -13.02 6.81
C TYR A 63 2.42 -13.28 8.30
N ARG A 64 2.59 -14.53 8.74
CA ARG A 64 2.86 -14.86 10.16
C ARG A 64 4.22 -14.33 10.61
N GLU A 65 5.23 -14.38 9.76
CA GLU A 65 6.59 -13.93 10.10
C GLU A 65 6.65 -12.43 10.43
N ILE A 66 5.77 -11.64 9.82
CA ILE A 66 5.72 -10.18 10.01
C ILE A 66 4.51 -9.72 10.84
N TRP A 67 3.68 -10.65 11.32
CA TRP A 67 2.47 -10.31 12.06
C TRP A 67 2.83 -9.79 13.45
N THR A 68 2.10 -8.77 13.90
CA THR A 68 2.28 -8.22 15.25
C THR A 68 1.05 -8.49 16.10
N ASP A 69 1.16 -8.36 17.41
CA ASP A 69 0.01 -8.46 18.32
C ASP A 69 -1.08 -7.43 17.99
N ALA A 70 -0.69 -6.28 17.42
CA ALA A 70 -1.59 -5.25 16.95
C ALA A 70 -2.23 -5.54 15.57
N GLY A 71 -1.81 -6.62 14.89
CA GLY A 71 -2.28 -7.04 13.57
C GLY A 71 -1.24 -6.80 12.46
N SER A 72 -1.74 -6.66 11.23
CA SER A 72 -0.90 -6.34 10.07
C SER A 72 -0.20 -4.99 10.25
N PRO A 73 1.15 -4.92 10.16
CA PRO A 73 1.89 -3.66 10.30
C PRO A 73 1.38 -2.56 9.37
N LEU A 74 1.03 -2.90 8.12
CA LEU A 74 0.52 -1.94 7.15
C LEU A 74 -0.76 -1.25 7.63
N ILE A 75 -1.70 -2.04 8.18
CA ILE A 75 -2.97 -1.54 8.70
C ILE A 75 -2.73 -0.68 9.94
N VAL A 76 -1.88 -1.16 10.87
CA VAL A 76 -1.53 -0.46 12.10
C VAL A 76 -0.86 0.89 11.81
N TYR A 77 0.12 0.94 10.91
CA TYR A 77 0.78 2.18 10.54
C TYR A 77 -0.16 3.13 9.79
N THR A 78 -1.02 2.63 8.91
CA THR A 78 -2.02 3.46 8.23
C THR A 78 -3.01 4.07 9.23
N TYR A 79 -3.44 3.31 10.23
CA TYR A 79 -4.30 3.80 11.30
C TYR A 79 -3.62 4.88 12.15
N ASN A 80 -2.35 4.66 12.53
CA ASN A 80 -1.57 5.64 13.28
C ASN A 80 -1.31 6.92 12.47
N LEU A 81 -1.02 6.79 11.17
CA LEU A 81 -0.91 7.92 10.26
C LEU A 81 -2.22 8.70 10.21
N THR A 82 -3.35 8.00 10.05
CA THR A 82 -4.69 8.61 10.01
C THR A 82 -5.00 9.39 11.27
N LYS A 83 -4.65 8.86 12.45
CA LYS A 83 -4.77 9.58 13.73
C LYS A 83 -3.95 10.87 13.72
N LYS A 84 -2.68 10.81 13.31
CA LYS A 84 -1.81 11.99 13.26
C LYS A 84 -2.33 13.05 12.29
N VAL A 85 -2.77 12.64 11.10
CA VAL A 85 -3.35 13.57 10.11
C VAL A 85 -4.64 14.20 10.65
N ARG A 86 -5.49 13.43 11.34
CA ARG A 86 -6.70 13.97 11.98
C ARG A 86 -6.37 15.02 13.04
N THR A 87 -5.31 14.81 13.83
CA THR A 87 -4.84 15.82 14.80
C THR A 87 -4.36 17.11 14.12
N LEU A 88 -3.70 16.99 12.96
CA LEU A 88 -3.23 18.15 12.18
C LEU A 88 -4.35 18.86 11.41
N LEU A 89 -5.46 18.18 11.15
CA LEU A 89 -6.61 18.70 10.40
C LEU A 89 -7.90 18.59 11.25
N PRO A 90 -8.03 19.36 12.35
CA PRO A 90 -9.16 19.22 13.27
C PRO A 90 -10.53 19.48 12.61
N ASP A 91 -10.57 20.38 11.63
CA ASP A 91 -11.78 20.76 10.89
C ASP A 91 -12.17 19.78 9.77
N TRP A 92 -11.34 18.75 9.52
CA TRP A 92 -11.59 17.74 8.51
C TRP A 92 -12.08 16.43 9.12
N GLU A 93 -12.97 15.71 8.43
CA GLU A 93 -13.26 14.33 8.78
C GLU A 93 -12.26 13.42 8.07
N VAL A 94 -11.25 12.98 8.80
CA VAL A 94 -10.18 12.13 8.25
C VAL A 94 -10.47 10.67 8.56
N THR A 95 -10.52 9.80 7.55
CA THR A 95 -10.62 8.34 7.70
C THR A 95 -9.66 7.61 6.76
N MET A 96 -9.58 6.29 6.88
CA MET A 96 -8.75 5.42 6.05
C MET A 96 -9.58 4.33 5.37
N ALA A 97 -9.14 3.88 4.20
CA ALA A 97 -9.65 2.72 3.50
C ALA A 97 -8.51 1.88 2.90
N MET A 98 -8.85 0.66 2.53
CA MET A 98 -8.00 -0.27 1.81
C MET A 98 -8.55 -0.49 0.40
N THR A 99 -7.66 -0.56 -0.60
CA THR A 99 -8.01 -0.97 -1.96
C THR A 99 -8.54 -2.41 -1.96
N TYR A 100 -7.93 -3.29 -1.16
CA TYR A 100 -8.34 -4.68 -0.97
C TYR A 100 -8.47 -5.00 0.52
N GLY A 101 -9.51 -5.72 0.90
CA GLY A 101 -9.83 -5.97 2.30
C GLY A 101 -10.58 -4.82 2.98
N GLN A 102 -10.39 -4.67 4.29
CA GLN A 102 -11.19 -3.79 5.15
C GLN A 102 -10.34 -2.74 5.87
N PRO A 103 -10.90 -1.55 6.13
CA PRO A 103 -12.21 -1.07 5.70
C PRO A 103 -12.25 -0.72 4.20
N THR A 104 -13.35 -1.01 3.50
CA THR A 104 -13.45 -0.74 2.04
C THR A 104 -13.61 0.75 1.71
N ILE A 105 -13.14 1.15 0.53
CA ILE A 105 -13.31 2.51 -0.02
C ILE A 105 -14.79 2.91 -0.01
N ALA A 106 -15.67 2.06 -0.55
CA ALA A 106 -17.11 2.30 -0.61
C ALA A 106 -17.70 2.59 0.78
N SER A 107 -17.42 1.73 1.77
CA SER A 107 -17.97 1.89 3.13
C SER A 107 -17.54 3.18 3.80
N GLN A 108 -16.30 3.63 3.55
CA GLN A 108 -15.74 4.81 4.18
C GLN A 108 -16.19 6.09 3.48
N ILE A 109 -16.33 6.06 2.16
CA ILE A 109 -16.93 7.16 1.39
C ILE A 109 -18.37 7.40 1.84
N THR A 110 -19.18 6.35 1.98
CA THR A 110 -20.57 6.51 2.47
C THR A 110 -20.61 7.16 3.85
N LYS A 111 -19.69 6.79 4.76
CA LYS A 111 -19.57 7.43 6.08
C LYS A 111 -19.13 8.89 5.99
N LEU A 112 -18.23 9.23 5.07
CA LEU A 112 -17.81 10.62 4.85
C LEU A 112 -18.93 11.47 4.26
N GLN A 113 -19.71 10.95 3.32
CA GLN A 113 -20.85 11.63 2.69
C GLN A 113 -21.94 12.02 3.71
N GLN A 114 -22.08 11.26 4.79
CA GLN A 114 -23.01 11.59 5.88
C GLN A 114 -22.52 12.73 6.78
N LYS A 115 -21.23 13.08 6.70
CA LYS A 115 -20.57 14.01 7.62
C LYS A 115 -19.99 15.24 6.93
N CYS A 116 -19.76 15.18 5.62
CA CYS A 116 -18.99 16.15 4.85
C CYS A 116 -19.64 16.51 3.51
N HIS A 117 -19.40 17.72 3.03
CA HIS A 117 -19.83 18.18 1.71
C HIS A 117 -18.85 17.79 0.60
N HIS A 118 -17.55 17.95 0.87
CA HIS A 118 -16.49 17.67 -0.09
C HIS A 118 -15.62 16.50 0.37
N ILE A 119 -15.29 15.60 -0.54
CA ILE A 119 -14.43 14.44 -0.26
C ILE A 119 -13.17 14.54 -1.10
N THR A 120 -12.03 14.53 -0.42
CA THR A 120 -10.71 14.37 -1.01
C THR A 120 -10.20 12.96 -0.72
N VAL A 121 -9.70 12.27 -1.74
CA VAL A 121 -9.08 10.97 -1.63
C VAL A 121 -7.58 11.11 -1.88
N LEU A 122 -6.78 10.66 -0.92
CA LEU A 122 -5.33 10.60 -1.00
C LEU A 122 -4.87 9.13 -0.96
N PRO A 123 -4.56 8.54 -2.13
CA PRO A 123 -3.77 7.31 -2.19
C PRO A 123 -2.45 7.51 -1.45
N LEU A 124 -2.05 6.60 -0.57
CA LEU A 124 -0.77 6.62 0.14
C LEU A 124 0.39 6.09 -0.72
N PHE A 125 0.31 6.34 -2.03
CA PHE A 125 1.30 5.99 -3.04
C PHE A 125 1.80 7.29 -3.67
N PRO A 126 3.06 7.72 -3.41
CA PRO A 126 3.59 8.98 -3.94
C PRO A 126 3.59 9.02 -5.47
N HIS A 127 3.91 7.88 -6.08
CA HIS A 127 3.95 7.69 -7.52
C HIS A 127 2.67 6.98 -7.99
N TYR A 128 2.13 7.47 -9.10
CA TYR A 128 1.02 6.82 -9.78
C TYR A 128 1.46 5.47 -10.36
N SER A 129 0.65 4.44 -10.12
CA SER A 129 0.69 3.17 -10.86
C SER A 129 -0.71 2.73 -11.22
N LYS A 130 -0.83 1.95 -12.31
CA LYS A 130 -2.09 1.29 -12.68
C LYS A 130 -2.53 0.31 -11.60
N SER A 131 -1.64 -0.53 -11.09
CA SER A 131 -1.95 -1.56 -10.10
C SER A 131 -2.31 -1.02 -8.71
N THR A 132 -2.16 0.28 -8.46
CA THR A 132 -2.49 0.90 -7.17
C THR A 132 -3.45 2.08 -7.34
N THR A 133 -2.96 3.21 -7.84
CA THR A 133 -3.72 4.46 -7.92
C THR A 133 -4.90 4.36 -8.88
N LYS A 134 -4.76 3.68 -10.02
CA LYS A 134 -5.90 3.49 -10.95
C LYS A 134 -7.00 2.63 -10.32
N SER A 135 -6.66 1.55 -9.62
CA SER A 135 -7.66 0.76 -8.87
C SER A 135 -8.43 1.59 -7.86
N ILE A 136 -7.75 2.47 -7.14
CA ILE A 136 -8.39 3.39 -6.20
C ILE A 136 -9.33 4.35 -6.94
N ILE A 137 -8.88 4.96 -8.04
CA ILE A 137 -9.70 5.85 -8.86
C ILE A 137 -10.98 5.15 -9.32
N ASP A 138 -10.89 3.92 -9.81
CA ASP A 138 -12.04 3.15 -10.30
C ASP A 138 -13.04 2.84 -9.18
N GLN A 139 -12.54 2.44 -8.01
CA GLN A 139 -13.39 2.19 -6.85
C GLN A 139 -14.07 3.46 -6.32
N VAL A 140 -13.36 4.60 -6.31
CA VAL A 140 -13.91 5.89 -5.89
C VAL A 140 -14.95 6.39 -6.89
N ALA A 141 -14.67 6.32 -8.20
CA ALA A 141 -15.57 6.79 -9.24
C ALA A 141 -16.94 6.08 -9.21
N ALA A 142 -16.98 4.82 -8.78
CA ALA A 142 -18.21 4.05 -8.64
C ALA A 142 -19.14 4.54 -7.51
N VAL A 143 -18.63 5.25 -6.50
CA VAL A 143 -19.39 5.62 -5.28
C VAL A 143 -19.39 7.12 -4.97
N ALA A 144 -18.41 7.87 -5.45
CA ALA A 144 -18.30 9.31 -5.31
C ALA A 144 -17.60 9.91 -6.54
N PRO A 145 -18.31 10.00 -7.68
CA PRO A 145 -17.74 10.50 -8.94
C PRO A 145 -17.24 11.95 -8.85
N ASN A 146 -17.76 12.73 -7.89
CA ASN A 146 -17.38 14.13 -7.66
C ASN A 146 -16.24 14.28 -6.64
N ALA A 147 -15.67 13.19 -6.13
CA ALA A 147 -14.55 13.27 -5.17
C ALA A 147 -13.28 13.80 -5.85
N THR A 148 -12.54 14.64 -5.14
CA THR A 148 -11.22 15.09 -5.60
C THR A 148 -10.19 14.01 -5.27
N ILE A 149 -9.40 13.57 -6.25
CA ILE A 149 -8.38 12.52 -6.04
C ILE A 149 -6.99 13.11 -6.28
N ILE A 150 -6.13 13.07 -5.28
CA ILE A 150 -4.72 13.43 -5.41
C ILE A 150 -3.99 12.27 -6.10
N LYS A 151 -3.76 12.39 -7.40
CA LYS A 151 -3.25 11.28 -8.21
C LYS A 151 -1.74 11.01 -8.01
N ARG A 152 -0.97 12.05 -7.66
CA ARG A 152 0.49 12.02 -7.51
C ARG A 152 0.91 13.10 -6.52
N PHE A 153 1.86 12.79 -5.66
CA PHE A 153 2.52 13.76 -4.78
C PHE A 153 4.02 13.47 -4.59
N GLY A 154 4.56 12.44 -5.24
CA GLY A 154 5.98 12.09 -5.11
C GLY A 154 6.96 13.11 -5.70
N GLY A 155 6.47 14.05 -6.51
CA GLY A 155 7.24 15.18 -7.03
C GLY A 155 7.05 16.48 -6.24
N ASP A 156 6.32 16.45 -5.13
CA ASP A 156 6.11 17.61 -4.27
C ASP A 156 7.41 17.94 -3.51
N ASP A 157 7.82 19.21 -3.53
CA ASP A 157 9.09 19.65 -2.93
C ASP A 157 9.14 19.37 -1.43
N ALA A 158 8.03 19.50 -0.71
CA ALA A 158 7.98 19.21 0.72
C ALA A 158 8.10 17.72 0.99
N TYR A 159 7.49 16.87 0.15
CA TYR A 159 7.67 15.42 0.22
C TYR A 159 9.13 15.01 -0.04
N ILE A 160 9.75 15.54 -1.09
CA ILE A 160 11.16 15.26 -1.43
C ILE A 160 12.08 15.73 -0.31
N ALA A 161 11.88 16.94 0.20
CA ALA A 161 12.67 17.49 1.31
C ALA A 161 12.58 16.61 2.57
N LEU A 162 11.40 16.06 2.88
CA LEU A 162 11.22 15.14 4.01
C LEU A 162 12.05 13.86 3.83
N LEU A 163 12.05 13.27 2.62
CA LEU A 163 12.87 12.10 2.32
C LEU A 163 14.37 12.40 2.42
N VAL A 164 14.82 13.50 1.80
CA VAL A 164 16.22 13.94 1.83
C VAL A 164 16.68 14.18 3.27
N ASN A 165 15.88 14.89 4.07
CA ASN A 165 16.20 15.14 5.47
C ASN A 165 16.32 13.82 6.26
N ARG A 166 15.41 12.86 6.03
CA ARG A 166 15.49 11.57 6.70
C ARG A 166 16.73 10.77 6.30
N ILE A 167 17.08 10.78 5.02
CA ILE A 167 18.29 10.13 4.51
C ILE A 167 19.53 10.77 5.12
N ASN A 168 19.63 12.10 5.10
CA ASN A 168 20.78 12.83 5.64
C ASN A 168 20.96 12.59 7.14
N GLN A 169 19.87 12.55 7.91
CA GLN A 169 19.91 12.23 9.34
C GLN A 169 20.51 10.85 9.60
N LEU A 170 20.06 9.83 8.85
CA LEU A 170 20.58 8.47 8.99
C LEU A 170 22.01 8.37 8.48
N TRP A 171 22.32 9.02 7.36
CA TRP A 171 23.64 9.02 6.72
C TRP A 171 24.70 9.61 7.65
N THR A 172 24.41 10.77 8.25
CA THR A 172 25.35 11.46 9.15
C THR A 172 25.55 10.69 10.46
N ALA A 173 24.54 9.92 10.89
CA ALA A 173 24.63 9.12 12.12
C ALA A 173 25.35 7.78 11.93
N GLY A 174 25.66 7.39 10.69
CA GLY A 174 26.30 6.12 10.37
C GLY A 174 27.59 6.29 9.58
N ASP A 175 28.29 5.16 9.38
CA ASP A 175 29.46 5.07 8.51
C ASP A 175 29.07 4.19 7.31
N TYR A 176 28.48 4.83 6.29
CA TYR A 176 27.95 4.19 5.09
C TYR A 176 28.69 4.68 3.85
N ASP A 177 28.96 3.78 2.91
CA ASP A 177 29.64 4.13 1.65
C ASP A 177 28.69 4.19 0.45
N GLN A 178 27.50 3.61 0.59
CA GLN A 178 26.55 3.46 -0.51
C GLN A 178 25.12 3.61 -0.01
N LEU A 179 24.28 4.24 -0.83
CA LEU A 179 22.84 4.34 -0.62
C LEU A 179 22.12 3.48 -1.66
N PHE A 180 21.40 2.46 -1.18
CA PHE A 180 20.51 1.66 -2.02
C PHE A 180 19.07 2.14 -1.86
N VAL A 181 18.47 2.54 -2.98
CA VAL A 181 17.05 2.91 -3.02
C VAL A 181 16.30 1.85 -3.81
N SER A 182 15.37 1.17 -3.14
CA SER A 182 14.60 0.06 -3.72
C SER A 182 13.14 0.46 -3.86
N TYR A 183 12.54 0.11 -4.99
CA TYR A 183 11.13 0.36 -5.27
C TYR A 183 10.44 -0.92 -5.75
N HIS A 184 9.12 -0.98 -5.61
CA HIS A 184 8.34 -2.02 -6.28
C HIS A 184 8.51 -1.90 -7.79
N GLY A 185 9.10 -2.94 -8.39
CA GLY A 185 9.17 -3.08 -9.83
C GLY A 185 7.76 -2.92 -10.39
N LEU A 186 7.60 -1.98 -11.32
CA LEU A 186 6.44 -1.98 -12.21
C LEU A 186 6.71 -3.08 -13.23
N ASP A 187 5.73 -3.93 -13.51
CA ASP A 187 5.84 -4.98 -14.51
C ASP A 187 6.31 -4.39 -15.85
N GLN A 188 7.62 -4.44 -16.09
CA GLN A 188 8.18 -4.57 -17.42
C GLN A 188 8.41 -6.06 -17.64
N PRO A 189 8.25 -6.57 -18.87
CA PRO A 189 8.49 -7.98 -19.15
C PRO A 189 10.00 -8.26 -19.08
N ARG A 190 10.51 -8.52 -17.87
CA ARG A 190 11.68 -9.36 -17.50
C ARG A 190 12.20 -9.03 -16.10
N GLY A 191 12.01 -9.97 -15.18
CA GLY A 191 13.09 -10.47 -14.32
C GLY A 191 13.45 -9.71 -13.04
N SER A 192 13.30 -10.43 -11.92
CA SER A 192 13.88 -10.23 -10.57
C SER A 192 13.24 -9.18 -9.65
N ASN A 193 12.47 -9.70 -8.68
CA ASN A 193 11.79 -8.95 -7.62
C ASN A 193 12.32 -9.37 -6.24
N HIS A 194 13.09 -8.51 -5.58
CA HIS A 194 13.32 -8.54 -4.13
C HIS A 194 13.48 -7.10 -3.61
N ILE A 195 12.71 -6.70 -2.59
CA ILE A 195 12.69 -5.33 -2.06
C ILE A 195 12.73 -5.39 -0.53
N SER A 196 13.78 -4.82 0.03
CA SER A 196 13.95 -4.52 1.45
C SER A 196 14.85 -3.30 1.53
N MET A 197 14.47 -2.27 2.30
CA MET A 197 15.36 -1.14 2.57
C MET A 197 16.33 -1.57 3.67
N LYS A 198 17.51 -2.04 3.28
CA LYS A 198 18.60 -2.35 4.20
C LYS A 198 19.74 -1.39 3.97
N VAL A 199 20.13 -0.69 5.03
CA VAL A 199 21.41 0.00 5.09
C VAL A 199 22.40 -1.02 5.64
N LEU A 200 23.30 -1.53 4.79
CA LEU A 200 24.33 -2.48 5.22
C LEU A 200 25.62 -1.71 5.48
N SER A 201 26.16 -1.86 6.69
CA SER A 201 27.47 -1.29 7.05
C SER A 201 28.61 -2.18 6.54
N LYS A 202 29.76 -1.54 6.32
CA LYS A 202 31.00 -2.01 5.69
C LYS A 202 31.55 -3.39 6.13
N ARG A 203 31.10 -3.94 7.27
CA ARG A 203 31.61 -5.23 7.79
C ARG A 203 30.99 -6.49 7.18
N LEU A 204 29.87 -6.40 6.46
CA LEU A 204 29.17 -7.59 5.93
C LEU A 204 29.57 -8.00 4.51
N MET A 205 30.22 -7.13 3.72
CA MET A 205 30.70 -7.48 2.38
C MET A 205 32.05 -8.21 2.39
N GLN A 206 32.93 -7.95 3.36
CA GLN A 206 34.18 -8.73 3.52
C GLN A 206 33.94 -10.20 3.92
N ALA A 207 32.73 -10.56 4.35
CA ALA A 207 32.34 -11.95 4.58
C ALA A 207 31.76 -12.63 3.31
N TYR A 208 31.30 -11.85 2.32
CA TYR A 208 30.63 -12.36 1.12
C TYR A 208 31.62 -12.68 -0.03
N GLU A 209 32.80 -12.05 -0.05
CA GLU A 209 33.87 -12.37 -1.02
C GLU A 209 34.68 -13.64 -0.67
N LYS A 210 34.33 -14.37 0.40
CA LYS A 210 34.96 -15.65 0.77
C LYS A 210 34.15 -16.90 0.39
N PHE A 211 33.00 -16.76 -0.27
CA PHE A 211 32.12 -17.90 -0.58
C PHE A 211 31.63 -17.99 -2.04
N TYR A 212 32.28 -17.31 -2.98
CA TYR A 212 32.20 -17.64 -4.40
C TYR A 212 33.59 -17.60 -5.04
#